data_AF-A0A836E9B0-F1
#
_entry.id   AF-A0A836E9B0-F1
#
_cell.length_a   1.000
_cell.length_b   1.000
_cell.length_c   1.000
_cell.angle_alpha   90.00
_cell.angle_beta   90.00
_cell.angle_gamma   90.00
#
_symmetry.space_group_name_H-M   'P 1'
#
loop_
_entity.id
_entity.type
_entity.pdbx_description
1 polymer ?
#
loop_
_entity_poly.entity_id
_entity_poly.type
_entity_poly.pdbx_seq_one_letter_code
_entity_poly.pdbx_strand_id
1 'polypeptide(L)'
;MAEGPELNFFDLRTVHDHFDQALVENDDIDLKAYLEAYNELYKFFQLMGSVFSFVSSDLKQKIEILTELKSKDAQNYMTVKSMIEYERENKLLEKTDFVNGARTLLRLHRGLDFIREFLQQLGDLADVEKTTSCCQDAYNKTLAKHHPWMIRKAAIVAMYTMPSREILFKKVCGENVQRNIDVLPKMLEVTADVFNRTDSIYETYQLHALP
;
A
#
# COMPACT_ATOMS: atom_id res chain seq x y z
N MET A 1 22.31 -9.97 -28.01
CA MET A 1 21.08 -9.21 -27.73
C MET A 1 20.77 -9.46 -26.28
N ALA A 2 21.05 -8.52 -25.39
CA ALA A 2 20.62 -8.64 -24.01
C ALA A 2 19.10 -8.46 -24.02
N GLU A 3 18.36 -9.50 -23.67
CA GLU A 3 16.96 -9.37 -23.28
C GLU A 3 16.94 -8.33 -22.15
N GLY A 4 16.30 -7.19 -22.39
CA GLY A 4 16.03 -6.23 -21.33
C GLY A 4 15.24 -6.94 -20.23
N PRO A 5 15.32 -6.49 -18.96
CA PRO A 5 14.56 -7.12 -17.89
C PRO A 5 13.10 -7.22 -18.30
N GLU A 6 12.53 -8.43 -18.25
CA GLU A 6 11.10 -8.63 -18.47
C GLU A 6 10.33 -7.64 -17.59
N LEU A 7 9.58 -6.75 -18.22
CA LEU A 7 8.70 -5.82 -17.53
C LEU A 7 7.63 -6.63 -16.81
N ASN A 8 7.81 -6.82 -15.51
CA ASN A 8 6.83 -7.49 -14.67
C ASN A 8 5.69 -6.51 -14.36
N PHE A 9 4.54 -6.72 -15.00
CA PHE A 9 3.36 -5.89 -14.84
C PHE A 9 2.69 -6.13 -13.47
N PHE A 10 1.86 -5.17 -13.07
CA PHE A 10 1.01 -5.25 -11.88
C PHE A 10 -0.14 -6.25 -12.10
N ASP A 11 -0.34 -7.16 -11.14
CA ASP A 11 -1.44 -8.14 -11.11
C ASP A 11 -2.27 -8.02 -9.83
N LEU A 12 -3.52 -7.55 -9.98
CA LEU A 12 -4.52 -7.44 -8.93
C LEU A 12 -4.86 -8.78 -8.27
N ARG A 13 -4.70 -9.90 -8.99
CA ARG A 13 -4.90 -11.22 -8.41
C ARG A 13 -3.82 -11.55 -7.39
N THR A 14 -2.57 -11.18 -7.66
CA THR A 14 -1.47 -11.38 -6.72
C THR A 14 -1.68 -10.55 -5.44
N VAL A 15 -2.18 -9.31 -5.57
CA VAL A 15 -2.57 -8.49 -4.41
C VAL A 15 -3.68 -9.19 -3.62
N HIS A 16 -4.75 -9.62 -4.29
CA HIS A 16 -5.87 -10.32 -3.68
C HIS A 16 -5.42 -11.57 -2.91
N ASP A 17 -4.69 -12.48 -3.58
CA ASP A 17 -4.33 -13.77 -3.01
C ASP A 17 -3.42 -13.60 -1.76
N HIS A 18 -2.53 -12.61 -1.77
CA HIS A 18 -1.70 -12.30 -0.61
C HIS A 18 -2.45 -11.59 0.52
N PHE A 19 -3.38 -10.67 0.22
CA PHE A 19 -4.20 -10.07 1.27
C PHE A 19 -5.19 -11.05 1.89
N ASP A 20 -5.76 -11.97 1.10
CA ASP A 20 -6.58 -13.07 1.62
C ASP A 20 -5.76 -13.96 2.56
N GLN A 21 -4.55 -14.34 2.15
CA GLN A 21 -3.62 -15.09 3.00
C GLN A 21 -3.20 -14.32 4.26
N ALA A 22 -3.16 -12.99 4.21
CA ALA A 22 -2.78 -12.17 5.36
C ALA A 22 -3.83 -12.20 6.47
N LEU A 23 -5.11 -12.49 6.15
CA LEU A 23 -6.18 -12.59 7.13
C LEU A 23 -6.09 -13.92 7.90
N VAL A 24 -5.44 -13.89 9.06
CA VAL A 24 -5.26 -15.08 9.92
C VAL A 24 -6.25 -15.11 11.09
N GLU A 25 -6.21 -16.18 11.88
CA GLU A 25 -7.05 -16.36 13.07
C GLU A 25 -6.85 -15.24 14.12
N ASN A 26 -7.79 -15.16 15.07
CA ASN A 26 -7.77 -14.18 16.18
C ASN A 26 -7.76 -12.71 15.73
N ASP A 27 -8.39 -12.39 14.60
CA ASP A 27 -8.46 -11.03 14.04
C ASP A 27 -7.09 -10.36 13.92
N ASP A 28 -6.10 -11.11 13.44
CA ASP A 28 -4.74 -10.64 13.21
C ASP A 28 -4.39 -10.66 11.71
N ILE A 29 -3.21 -10.12 11.40
CA ILE A 29 -2.67 -9.98 10.05
C ILE A 29 -1.27 -10.62 9.99
N ASP A 30 -1.09 -11.62 9.13
CA ASP A 30 0.24 -12.17 8.84
C ASP A 30 1.09 -11.12 8.11
N LEU A 31 2.23 -10.79 8.70
CA LEU A 31 3.08 -9.70 8.20
C LEU A 31 3.77 -10.07 6.89
N LYS A 32 4.05 -11.36 6.65
CA LYS A 32 4.70 -11.79 5.40
C LYS A 32 3.77 -11.58 4.22
N ALA A 33 2.56 -12.14 4.28
CA ALA A 33 1.58 -12.05 3.22
C ALA A 33 1.16 -10.59 2.97
N TYR A 34 1.01 -9.79 4.03
CA TYR A 34 0.80 -8.34 3.89
C TYR A 34 1.92 -7.66 3.08
N LEU A 35 3.19 -7.96 3.37
CA LEU A 35 4.33 -7.38 2.65
C LEU A 35 4.42 -7.86 1.20
N GLU A 36 4.04 -9.11 0.91
CA GLU A 36 4.01 -9.61 -0.48
C GLU A 36 2.92 -8.92 -1.32
N ALA A 37 1.75 -8.67 -0.75
CA ALA A 37 0.73 -7.83 -1.41
C ALA A 37 1.26 -6.41 -1.66
N TYR A 38 1.99 -5.84 -0.71
CA TYR A 38 2.60 -4.52 -0.86
C TYR A 38 3.74 -4.47 -1.89
N ASN A 39 4.51 -5.54 -2.05
CA ASN A 39 5.48 -5.67 -3.13
C ASN A 39 4.81 -5.60 -4.50
N GLU A 40 3.63 -6.21 -4.64
CA GLU A 40 2.84 -6.13 -5.86
C GLU A 40 2.27 -4.70 -6.07
N LEU A 41 1.70 -4.09 -5.04
CA LEU A 41 1.24 -2.69 -5.09
C LEU A 41 2.39 -1.71 -5.42
N TYR A 42 3.61 -1.99 -4.96
CA TYR A 42 4.79 -1.21 -5.31
C TYR A 42 5.08 -1.22 -6.82
N LYS A 43 4.85 -2.33 -7.53
CA LYS A 43 5.01 -2.40 -8.99
C LYS A 43 4.10 -1.40 -9.71
N PHE A 44 2.85 -1.23 -9.24
CA PHE A 44 1.94 -0.24 -9.79
C PHE A 44 2.56 1.16 -9.82
N PHE A 45 3.10 1.63 -8.68
CA PHE A 45 3.71 2.95 -8.58
C PHE A 45 5.04 3.06 -9.34
N GLN A 46 5.82 1.97 -9.41
CA GLN A 46 7.04 1.96 -10.23
C GLN A 46 6.71 2.13 -11.72
N LEU A 47 5.68 1.44 -12.21
CA LEU A 47 5.23 1.50 -13.61
C LEU A 47 4.63 2.86 -13.98
N MET A 48 4.20 3.66 -13.00
CA MET A 48 3.77 5.05 -13.23
C MET A 48 4.89 5.97 -13.71
N GLY A 49 6.16 5.61 -13.48
CA GLY A 49 7.34 6.31 -13.98
C GLY A 49 7.89 7.38 -13.04
N SER A 50 8.88 8.13 -13.53
CA SER A 50 9.74 8.99 -12.70
C SER A 50 9.01 10.06 -11.89
N VAL A 51 7.87 10.57 -12.38
CA VAL A 51 7.06 11.56 -11.64
C VAL A 51 6.56 11.00 -10.29
N PHE A 52 6.31 9.69 -10.21
CA PHE A 52 5.84 9.01 -9.00
C PHE A 52 6.96 8.29 -8.24
N SER A 53 8.23 8.50 -8.63
CA SER A 53 9.39 7.84 -8.02
C SER A 53 9.51 8.11 -6.52
N PHE A 54 9.09 9.28 -6.05
CA PHE A 54 9.08 9.60 -4.62
C PHE A 54 8.09 8.70 -3.85
N VAL A 55 6.93 8.40 -4.43
CA VAL A 55 5.92 7.51 -3.82
C VAL A 55 6.44 6.08 -3.81
N SER A 56 6.94 5.59 -4.95
CA SER A 56 7.44 4.22 -5.05
C SER A 56 8.65 4.00 -4.13
N SER A 57 9.54 5.00 -3.99
CA SER A 57 10.70 4.92 -3.09
C SER A 57 10.29 4.91 -1.62
N ASP A 58 9.32 5.75 -1.23
CA ASP A 58 8.79 5.80 0.13
C ASP A 58 8.11 4.48 0.54
N LEU A 59 7.37 3.88 -0.40
CA LEU A 59 6.72 2.57 -0.24
C LEU A 59 7.76 1.46 -0.09
N LYS A 60 8.73 1.40 -1.01
CA LYS A 60 9.81 0.41 -1.01
C LYS A 60 10.60 0.44 0.29
N GLN A 61 11.00 1.63 0.75
CA GLN A 61 11.75 1.78 1.99
C GLN A 61 11.02 1.17 3.19
N LYS A 62 9.69 1.36 3.30
CA LYS A 62 8.90 0.84 4.43
C LYS A 62 8.75 -0.68 4.36
N ILE A 63 8.57 -1.22 3.15
CA ILE A 63 8.55 -2.67 2.92
C ILE A 63 9.90 -3.27 3.33
N GLU A 64 11.01 -2.67 2.91
CA GLU A 64 12.37 -3.11 3.26
C GLU A 64 12.61 -3.08 4.77
N ILE A 65 12.20 -2.01 5.46
CA ILE A 65 12.30 -1.90 6.93
C ILE A 65 11.57 -3.07 7.62
N LEU A 66 10.31 -3.31 7.28
CA LEU A 66 9.52 -4.38 7.92
C LEU A 66 10.07 -5.77 7.57
N THR A 67 10.57 -5.95 6.35
CA THR A 67 11.24 -7.17 5.91
C THR A 67 12.53 -7.43 6.71
N GLU A 68 13.33 -6.38 6.97
CA GLU A 68 14.55 -6.47 7.75
C GLU A 68 14.27 -6.74 9.24
N LEU A 69 13.26 -6.09 9.83
CA LEU A 69 12.85 -6.37 11.21
C LEU A 69 12.38 -7.82 11.35
N LYS A 70 11.58 -8.30 10.38
CA LYS A 70 11.15 -9.69 10.33
C LYS A 70 12.28 -10.70 10.14
N SER A 71 13.29 -10.37 9.34
CA SER A 71 14.43 -11.28 9.14
C SER A 71 15.32 -11.39 10.38
N LYS A 72 15.40 -10.32 11.19
CA LYS A 72 16.12 -10.31 12.46
C LYS A 72 15.38 -11.05 13.58
N ASP A 73 14.05 -11.00 13.58
CA ASP A 73 13.22 -11.64 14.60
C ASP A 73 11.89 -12.13 14.02
N ALA A 74 11.94 -13.32 13.42
CA ALA A 74 10.81 -13.88 12.71
C ALA A 74 9.61 -14.20 13.61
N GLN A 75 9.85 -14.47 14.89
CA GLN A 75 8.81 -14.86 15.86
C GLN A 75 8.02 -13.62 16.30
N ASN A 76 8.72 -12.55 16.71
CA ASN A 76 8.03 -11.35 17.18
C ASN A 76 7.40 -10.54 16.04
N TYR A 77 7.95 -10.64 14.82
CA TYR A 77 7.39 -10.01 13.61
C TYR A 77 6.67 -11.03 12.71
N MET A 78 5.96 -11.98 13.33
CA MET A 78 5.12 -12.93 12.60
C MET A 78 3.81 -12.27 12.15
N THR A 79 3.10 -11.64 13.07
CA THR A 79 1.85 -10.93 12.80
C THR A 79 1.90 -9.47 13.25
N VAL A 80 0.88 -8.70 12.93
CA VAL A 80 0.78 -7.30 13.34
C VAL A 80 0.62 -7.17 14.86
N LYS A 81 -0.21 -8.01 15.50
CA LYS A 81 -0.33 -7.97 16.98
C LYS A 81 0.96 -8.39 17.67
N SER A 82 1.59 -9.49 17.25
CA SER A 82 2.84 -9.95 17.87
C SER A 82 3.93 -8.89 17.78
N MET A 83 4.02 -8.20 16.63
CA MET A 83 4.95 -7.10 16.43
C MET A 83 4.67 -5.96 17.40
N ILE A 84 3.42 -5.50 17.47
CA ILE A 84 3.03 -4.39 18.35
C ILE A 84 3.29 -4.72 19.82
N GLU A 85 2.94 -5.93 20.26
CA GLU A 85 3.14 -6.40 21.63
C GLU A 85 4.62 -6.41 21.99
N TYR A 86 5.44 -7.03 21.15
CA TYR A 86 6.90 -7.06 21.34
C TYR A 86 7.49 -5.65 21.43
N GLU A 87 7.16 -4.76 20.49
CA GLU A 87 7.70 -3.41 20.48
C GLU A 87 7.23 -2.59 21.68
N ARG A 88 6.02 -2.84 22.19
CA ARG A 88 5.49 -2.18 23.38
C ARG A 88 6.15 -2.67 24.66
N GLU A 89 6.24 -3.98 24.85
CA GLU A 89 6.85 -4.60 26.05
C GLU A 89 8.32 -4.21 26.20
N ASN A 90 9.02 -4.06 25.07
CA ASN A 90 10.43 -3.67 25.04
C ASN A 90 10.66 -2.15 24.94
N LYS A 91 9.58 -1.35 25.04
CA LYS A 91 9.61 0.13 24.98
C LYS A 91 10.29 0.66 23.72
N LEU A 92 10.19 -0.06 22.60
CA LEU A 92 10.82 0.31 21.32
C LEU A 92 10.07 1.46 20.63
N LEU A 93 8.79 1.65 20.93
CA LEU A 93 7.97 2.74 20.40
C LEU A 93 8.41 4.12 20.91
N GLU A 94 9.02 4.17 22.10
CA GLU A 94 9.51 5.39 22.76
C GLU A 94 10.92 5.78 22.28
N LYS A 95 11.65 4.87 21.65
CA LYS A 95 13.02 5.09 21.17
C LYS A 95 13.02 5.93 19.90
N THR A 96 13.76 7.04 19.94
CA THR A 96 13.91 7.96 18.79
C THR A 96 14.97 7.51 17.81
N ASP A 97 15.94 6.71 18.27
CA ASP A 97 17.05 6.15 17.49
C ASP A 97 16.72 4.77 16.89
N PHE A 98 15.52 4.24 17.17
CA PHE A 98 15.07 2.95 16.67
C PHE A 98 13.99 3.09 15.60
N VAL A 99 14.19 2.38 14.49
CA VAL A 99 13.18 2.24 13.44
C VAL A 99 12.19 1.15 13.86
N ASN A 100 10.99 1.54 14.27
CA ASN A 100 9.98 0.60 14.74
C ASN A 100 8.98 0.18 13.64
N GLY A 101 8.57 -1.08 13.70
CA GLY A 101 7.66 -1.73 12.79
C GLY A 101 6.25 -1.16 12.89
N ALA A 102 5.73 -0.92 14.10
CA ALA A 102 4.36 -0.41 14.27
C ALA A 102 4.15 0.96 13.61
N ARG A 103 5.11 1.90 13.72
CA ARG A 103 5.00 3.21 13.05
C ARG A 103 5.24 3.09 11.53
N THR A 104 6.10 2.16 11.12
CA THR A 104 6.38 1.90 9.69
C THR A 104 5.14 1.32 9.00
N LEU A 105 4.53 0.30 9.60
CA LEU A 105 3.29 -0.31 9.13
C LEU A 105 2.12 0.69 9.17
N LEU A 106 2.04 1.59 10.16
CA LEU A 106 1.00 2.62 10.20
C LEU A 106 1.02 3.52 8.95
N ARG A 107 2.21 3.84 8.44
CA ARG A 107 2.36 4.64 7.22
C ARG A 107 1.93 3.85 5.99
N LEU A 108 2.24 2.55 5.95
CA LEU A 108 1.72 1.66 4.91
C LEU A 108 0.18 1.60 4.98
N HIS A 109 -0.40 1.35 6.16
CA HIS A 109 -1.84 1.30 6.40
C HIS A 109 -2.58 2.54 5.90
N ARG A 110 -2.09 3.74 6.25
CA ARG A 110 -2.62 5.01 5.71
C ARG A 110 -2.49 5.11 4.19
N GLY A 111 -1.43 4.54 3.63
CA GLY A 111 -1.26 4.40 2.18
C GLY A 111 -2.25 3.43 1.54
N LEU A 112 -2.61 2.35 2.23
CA LEU A 112 -3.61 1.39 1.75
C LEU A 112 -4.97 2.05 1.57
N ASP A 113 -5.34 2.94 2.49
CA ASP A 113 -6.58 3.71 2.43
C ASP A 113 -6.68 4.52 1.12
N PHE A 114 -5.58 5.18 0.77
CA PHE A 114 -5.49 5.90 -0.50
C PHE A 114 -5.58 4.95 -1.71
N ILE A 115 -4.82 3.85 -1.68
CA ILE A 115 -4.79 2.89 -2.79
C ILE A 115 -6.17 2.29 -3.04
N ARG A 116 -6.88 1.84 -2.00
CA ARG A 116 -8.23 1.27 -2.14
C ARG A 116 -9.23 2.30 -2.67
N GLU A 117 -9.23 3.52 -2.14
CA GLU A 117 -10.16 4.59 -2.56
C GLU A 117 -9.87 4.98 -4.01
N PHE A 118 -8.59 5.10 -4.38
CA PHE A 118 -8.19 5.40 -5.74
C PHE A 118 -8.56 4.29 -6.73
N LEU A 119 -8.29 3.02 -6.41
CA LEU A 119 -8.61 1.89 -7.28
C LEU A 119 -10.12 1.65 -7.41
N GLN A 120 -10.89 1.90 -6.35
CA GLN A 120 -12.36 1.88 -6.40
C GLN A 120 -12.87 2.92 -7.40
N GLN A 121 -12.50 4.19 -7.23
CA GLN A 121 -12.91 5.26 -8.14
C GLN A 121 -12.42 5.03 -9.57
N LEU A 122 -11.21 4.48 -9.75
CA LEU A 122 -10.67 4.14 -11.07
C LEU A 122 -11.49 3.05 -11.77
N GLY A 123 -12.01 2.10 -11.02
CA GLY A 123 -12.90 1.05 -11.51
C GLY A 123 -14.18 1.60 -12.15
N ASP A 124 -14.71 2.69 -11.57
CA ASP A 124 -15.99 3.30 -11.94
C ASP A 124 -15.88 4.28 -13.14
N LEU A 125 -14.66 4.68 -13.53
CA LEU A 125 -14.43 5.57 -14.68
C LEU A 125 -14.63 4.87 -16.03
N ALA A 126 -15.05 5.64 -17.04
CA ALA A 126 -14.97 5.23 -18.45
C ALA A 126 -13.53 5.39 -18.99
N ASP A 127 -13.18 4.65 -20.05
CA ASP A 127 -11.82 4.57 -20.59
C ASP A 127 -11.21 5.92 -21.02
N VAL A 128 -12.04 6.80 -21.56
CA VAL A 128 -11.64 8.13 -22.04
C VAL A 128 -11.45 9.15 -20.92
N GLU A 129 -11.91 8.86 -19.71
CA GLU A 129 -11.86 9.80 -18.59
C GLU A 129 -10.45 9.92 -18.01
N LYS A 130 -10.11 11.12 -17.55
CA LYS A 130 -8.83 11.40 -16.90
C LYS A 130 -8.85 10.90 -15.46
N THR A 131 -7.74 10.29 -15.04
CA THR A 131 -7.61 9.75 -13.68
C THR A 131 -7.15 10.80 -12.65
N THR A 132 -6.86 12.03 -13.08
CA THR A 132 -6.42 13.14 -12.20
C THR A 132 -7.42 13.47 -11.10
N SER A 133 -8.69 13.68 -11.44
CA SER A 133 -9.73 14.06 -10.46
C SER A 133 -9.95 12.97 -9.43
N CYS A 134 -10.07 11.72 -9.90
CA CYS A 134 -10.14 10.51 -9.08
C CYS A 134 -8.96 10.40 -8.11
N CYS A 135 -7.72 10.55 -8.59
CA CYS A 135 -6.52 10.48 -7.76
C CYS A 135 -6.45 11.61 -6.72
N GLN A 136 -6.82 12.84 -7.11
CA GLN A 136 -6.87 13.99 -6.20
C GLN A 136 -7.95 13.83 -5.11
N ASP A 137 -9.13 13.36 -5.49
CA ASP A 137 -10.23 13.11 -4.54
C ASP A 137 -9.86 12.04 -3.52
N ALA A 138 -9.38 10.88 -3.99
CA ALA A 138 -8.91 9.79 -3.14
C ALA A 138 -7.83 10.28 -2.16
N TYR A 139 -6.85 11.06 -2.64
CA TYR A 139 -5.80 11.63 -1.80
C TYR A 139 -6.34 12.56 -0.71
N ASN A 140 -7.26 13.47 -1.07
CA ASN A 140 -7.83 14.44 -0.14
C ASN A 140 -8.69 13.77 0.94
N LYS A 141 -9.41 12.70 0.59
CA LYS A 141 -10.19 11.89 1.53
C LYS A 141 -9.33 11.10 2.52
N THR A 142 -8.08 10.78 2.17
CA THR A 142 -7.24 9.82 2.90
C THR A 142 -5.92 10.46 3.34
N LEU A 143 -4.82 10.22 2.60
CA LEU A 143 -3.44 10.57 2.93
C LEU A 143 -3.21 12.07 3.20
N ALA A 144 -4.00 12.97 2.59
CA ALA A 144 -3.83 14.41 2.79
C ALA A 144 -3.96 14.82 4.27
N LYS A 145 -4.70 14.07 5.07
CA LYS A 145 -4.86 14.30 6.52
C LYS A 145 -3.56 14.11 7.30
N HIS A 146 -2.65 13.32 6.77
CA HIS A 146 -1.39 12.92 7.42
C HIS A 146 -0.15 13.61 6.84
N HIS A 147 -0.29 14.28 5.70
CA HIS A 147 0.83 14.90 5.00
C HIS A 147 1.02 16.39 5.36
N PRO A 148 2.25 16.84 5.65
CA PRO A 148 2.57 18.25 5.77
C PRO A 148 2.23 19.03 4.50
N TRP A 149 2.04 20.34 4.64
CA TRP A 149 1.65 21.21 3.52
C TRP A 149 2.53 21.06 2.27
N MET A 150 3.85 20.98 2.43
CA MET A 150 4.79 20.79 1.31
C MET A 150 4.56 19.48 0.56
N ILE A 151 4.35 18.37 1.29
CA ILE A 151 4.10 17.06 0.70
C ILE A 151 2.77 17.05 -0.06
N ARG A 152 1.73 17.69 0.50
CA ARG A 152 0.45 17.87 -0.20
C ARG A 152 0.60 18.60 -1.53
N LYS A 153 1.39 19.68 -1.56
CA LYS A 153 1.64 20.42 -2.81
C LYS A 153 2.37 19.57 -3.85
N ALA A 154 3.43 18.86 -3.45
CA ALA A 154 4.17 17.98 -4.34
C ALA A 154 3.27 16.86 -4.91
N ALA A 155 2.45 16.22 -4.06
CA ALA A 155 1.51 15.18 -4.48
C ALA A 155 0.50 15.69 -5.52
N ILE A 156 -0.13 16.85 -5.27
CA ILE A 156 -1.09 17.44 -6.21
C ILE A 156 -0.43 17.77 -7.56
N VAL A 157 0.81 18.27 -7.56
CA VAL A 157 1.57 18.51 -8.80
C VAL A 157 1.81 17.22 -9.58
N ALA A 158 2.22 16.15 -8.90
CA ALA A 158 2.40 14.83 -9.54
C ALA A 158 1.09 14.30 -10.14
N MET A 159 -0.04 14.50 -9.47
CA MET A 159 -1.35 14.02 -9.94
C MET A 159 -1.82 14.69 -11.25
N TYR A 160 -1.35 15.90 -11.56
CA TYR A 160 -1.65 16.53 -12.86
C TYR A 160 -0.99 15.81 -14.05
N THR A 161 -0.03 14.92 -13.81
CA THR A 161 0.60 14.10 -14.87
C THR A 161 -0.10 12.75 -15.06
N MET A 162 -1.19 12.49 -14.34
CA MET A 162 -1.96 11.26 -14.46
C MET A 162 -2.60 11.13 -15.85
N PRO A 163 -2.54 9.94 -16.49
CA PRO A 163 -3.10 9.74 -17.83
C PRO A 163 -4.62 9.47 -17.80
N SER A 164 -5.21 9.17 -18.96
CA SER A 164 -6.56 8.59 -19.01
C SER A 164 -6.60 7.20 -18.39
N ARG A 165 -7.79 6.71 -18.05
CA ARG A 165 -7.99 5.38 -17.46
C ARG A 165 -7.41 4.26 -18.34
N GLU A 166 -7.72 4.28 -19.63
CA GLU A 166 -7.21 3.27 -20.57
C GLU A 166 -5.68 3.24 -20.60
N ILE A 167 -5.05 4.42 -20.74
CA ILE A 167 -3.59 4.55 -20.79
C ILE A 167 -2.97 4.11 -19.46
N LEU A 168 -3.61 4.45 -18.34
CA LEU A 168 -3.16 4.03 -17.01
C LEU A 168 -3.11 2.51 -16.91
N PHE A 169 -4.24 1.84 -17.15
CA PHE A 169 -4.33 0.38 -17.05
C PHE A 169 -3.39 -0.31 -18.03
N LYS A 170 -3.31 0.16 -19.27
CA LYS A 170 -2.36 -0.40 -20.25
C LYS A 170 -0.91 -0.26 -19.78
N LYS A 171 -0.56 0.85 -19.14
CA LYS A 171 0.79 1.08 -18.60
C LYS A 171 1.13 0.14 -17.45
N VAL A 172 0.18 -0.10 -16.52
CA VAL A 172 0.45 -0.88 -15.31
C VAL A 172 0.18 -2.38 -15.47
N CYS A 173 -0.76 -2.77 -16.32
CA CYS A 173 -1.20 -4.17 -16.50
C CYS A 173 -0.78 -4.79 -17.85
N GLY A 174 -0.25 -4.00 -18.79
CA GLY A 174 0.18 -4.48 -20.10
C GLY A 174 -1.00 -5.06 -20.90
N GLU A 175 -0.86 -6.28 -21.38
CA GLU A 175 -1.93 -6.99 -22.11
C GLU A 175 -2.99 -7.61 -21.16
N ASN A 176 -2.76 -7.60 -19.84
CA ASN A 176 -3.64 -8.23 -18.85
C ASN A 176 -4.72 -7.27 -18.28
N VAL A 177 -5.05 -6.18 -18.98
CA VAL A 177 -6.00 -5.15 -18.49
C VAL A 177 -7.35 -5.76 -18.11
N GLN A 178 -7.98 -6.51 -19.01
CA GLN A 178 -9.32 -7.05 -18.76
C GLN A 178 -9.33 -8.00 -17.56
N ARG A 179 -8.34 -8.91 -17.48
CA ARG A 179 -8.17 -9.81 -16.34
C ARG A 179 -8.06 -9.06 -15.02
N ASN A 180 -7.31 -7.96 -15.00
CA ASN A 180 -7.15 -7.12 -13.82
C ASN A 180 -8.47 -6.43 -13.44
N ILE A 181 -9.17 -5.84 -14.41
CA ILE A 181 -10.48 -5.21 -14.19
C ILE A 181 -11.50 -6.23 -13.64
N ASP A 182 -11.52 -7.46 -14.15
CA ASP A 182 -12.44 -8.51 -13.68
C ASP A 182 -12.19 -8.92 -12.22
N VAL A 183 -10.94 -8.82 -11.76
CA VAL A 183 -10.52 -9.15 -10.38
C VAL A 183 -10.68 -7.98 -9.42
N LEU A 184 -10.70 -6.74 -9.93
CA LEU A 184 -10.72 -5.52 -9.12
C LEU A 184 -11.77 -5.51 -8.00
N PRO A 185 -13.05 -5.89 -8.21
CA PRO A 185 -14.04 -5.87 -7.14
C PRO A 185 -13.68 -6.79 -5.96
N LYS A 186 -13.20 -8.01 -6.23
CA LYS A 186 -12.80 -8.96 -5.19
C LYS A 186 -11.54 -8.52 -4.47
N MET A 187 -10.57 -7.98 -5.21
CA MET A 187 -9.35 -7.41 -4.63
C MET A 187 -9.69 -6.26 -3.67
N LEU A 188 -10.65 -5.39 -4.03
CA LEU A 188 -11.11 -4.30 -3.17
C LEU A 188 -11.84 -4.78 -1.92
N GLU A 189 -12.64 -5.85 -2.02
CA GLU A 189 -13.32 -6.47 -0.87
C GLU A 189 -12.29 -6.98 0.16
N VAL A 190 -11.34 -7.81 -0.26
CA VAL A 190 -10.32 -8.33 0.67
C VAL A 190 -9.38 -7.24 1.20
N THR A 191 -9.09 -6.22 0.38
CA THR A 191 -8.31 -5.05 0.83
C THR A 191 -9.05 -4.26 1.90
N ALA A 192 -10.39 -4.13 1.79
CA ALA A 192 -11.20 -3.49 2.80
C ALA A 192 -11.18 -4.28 4.12
N ASP A 193 -11.23 -5.61 4.06
CA ASP A 193 -11.14 -6.47 5.25
C ASP A 193 -9.78 -6.35 5.94
N VAL A 194 -8.68 -6.43 5.18
CA VAL A 194 -7.31 -6.21 5.69
C VAL A 194 -7.19 -4.83 6.32
N PHE A 195 -7.68 -3.79 5.64
CA PHE A 195 -7.66 -2.43 6.17
C PHE A 195 -8.43 -2.35 7.49
N ASN A 196 -9.68 -2.78 7.53
CA ASN A 196 -10.55 -2.64 8.69
C ASN A 196 -10.00 -3.42 9.90
N ARG A 197 -9.44 -4.61 9.66
CA ARG A 197 -8.80 -5.40 10.70
C ARG A 197 -7.53 -4.72 11.22
N THR A 198 -6.67 -4.24 10.32
CA THR A 198 -5.46 -3.48 10.72
C THR A 198 -5.85 -2.23 11.50
N ASP A 199 -6.84 -1.47 11.03
CA ASP A 199 -7.33 -0.26 11.69
C ASP A 199 -7.84 -0.54 13.11
N SER A 200 -8.60 -1.62 13.27
CA SER A 200 -9.13 -2.09 14.56
C SER A 200 -8.01 -2.51 15.53
N ILE A 201 -6.93 -3.12 15.02
CA ILE A 201 -5.74 -3.41 15.81
C ILE A 201 -5.13 -2.08 16.31
N TYR A 202 -4.86 -1.13 15.41
CA TYR A 202 -4.28 0.16 15.81
C TYR A 202 -5.16 0.95 16.80
N GLU A 203 -6.48 0.86 16.68
CA GLU A 203 -7.41 1.44 17.65
C GLU A 203 -7.29 0.76 19.02
N THR A 204 -7.29 -0.58 19.04
CA THR A 204 -7.18 -1.38 20.27
C THR A 204 -5.91 -1.07 21.06
N TYR A 205 -4.78 -0.92 20.36
CA TYR A 205 -3.49 -0.57 20.99
C TYR A 205 -3.27 0.94 21.14
N GLN A 206 -4.21 1.79 20.68
CA GLN A 206 -4.15 3.26 20.72
C GLN A 206 -2.93 3.85 19.97
N LEU A 207 -2.63 3.29 18.79
CA LEU A 207 -1.41 3.58 18.02
C LEU A 207 -1.64 4.47 16.78
N HIS A 208 -2.87 4.93 16.52
CA HIS A 208 -3.16 5.81 15.38
C HIS A 208 -2.40 7.14 15.39
N ALA A 209 -1.91 7.57 16.56
CA ALA A 209 -1.18 8.81 16.75
C ALA A 209 0.35 8.65 16.78
N LEU A 210 0.90 7.47 16.43
CA LEU A 210 2.35 7.28 16.38
C LEU A 210 3.01 8.33 15.46
N PRO A 211 4.13 8.97 15.89
CA PRO A 211 4.76 10.08 15.17
C PRO A 211 5.41 9.64 13.86
#